data_AF-A0A0B2VZB2-F1
#
_entry.id   AF-A0A0B2VZB2-F1
#
_cell.length_a   1.000
_cell.length_b   1.000
_cell.length_c   1.000
_cell.angle_alpha   90.00
_cell.angle_beta   90.00
_cell.angle_gamma   90.00
#
_symmetry.space_group_name_H-M   'P 1'
#
loop_
_entity.id
_entity.type
_entity.pdbx_description
1 polymer ?
#
loop_
_entity_poly.entity_id
_entity_poly.type
_entity_poly.pdbx_seq_one_letter_code
_entity_poly.pdbx_strand_id
1 'polypeptide(L)'
;MESEFLVSDIAARDIKSDRMIPLLDSDGCVIERRILAFKRIDKNQLQMRIEFSGFTNQAEVVYEGIVKSCTHDCSPKCNAELWETDSEPR
;
A
#
# COMPACT_ATOMS: atom_id res chain seq x y z
N MET A 1 -3.18 8.02 24.49
CA MET A 1 -2.31 7.44 23.45
C MET A 1 -2.84 7.94 22.14
N GLU A 2 -2.01 8.59 21.33
CA GLU A 2 -2.42 8.94 19.98
C GLU A 2 -2.39 7.66 19.14
N SER A 3 -3.50 7.32 18.48
CA SER A 3 -3.58 6.16 17.60
C SER A 3 -3.14 6.56 16.20
N GLU A 4 -2.25 5.76 15.60
CA GLU A 4 -1.98 5.78 14.17
C GLU A 4 -2.74 4.64 13.49
N PHE A 5 -2.43 4.37 12.22
CA PHE A 5 -2.93 3.23 11.48
C PHE A 5 -1.86 2.57 10.63
N LEU A 6 -2.07 1.28 10.41
CA LEU A 6 -1.32 0.43 9.50
C LEU A 6 -2.23 0.08 8.31
N VAL A 7 -1.65 0.07 7.11
CA VAL A 7 -2.28 -0.49 5.92
C VAL A 7 -1.61 -1.82 5.60
N SER A 8 -2.40 -2.88 5.44
CA SER A 8 -1.93 -4.23 5.13
C SER A 8 -2.85 -4.91 4.13
N ASP A 9 -2.45 -6.09 3.66
CA ASP A 9 -3.30 -6.99 2.86
C ASP A 9 -3.89 -6.32 1.61
N ILE A 10 -3.15 -5.41 0.96
CA ILE A 10 -3.62 -4.75 -0.26
C ILE A 10 -3.51 -5.73 -1.42
N ALA A 11 -4.58 -5.92 -2.16
CA ALA A 11 -4.58 -6.71 -3.39
C ALA A 11 -5.30 -5.96 -4.52
N ALA A 12 -4.85 -6.19 -5.75
CA ALA A 12 -5.57 -5.84 -6.96
C ALA A 12 -6.35 -7.06 -7.45
N ARG A 13 -7.67 -6.92 -7.61
CA ARG A 13 -8.56 -7.98 -8.07
C ARG A 13 -9.16 -7.60 -9.42
N ASP A 14 -8.89 -8.40 -10.46
CA ASP A 14 -9.64 -8.30 -11.71
C ASP A 14 -10.99 -8.99 -11.54
N ILE A 15 -12.06 -8.20 -11.48
CA ILE A 15 -13.41 -8.71 -11.15
C ILE A 15 -13.98 -9.62 -12.25
N LYS A 16 -13.43 -9.58 -13.47
CA LYS A 16 -13.91 -10.41 -14.58
C LYS A 16 -13.31 -11.80 -14.58
N SER A 17 -12.04 -11.92 -14.20
CA SER A 17 -11.32 -13.20 -14.13
C SER A 17 -11.21 -13.77 -12.72
N ASP A 18 -11.61 -12.99 -11.71
CA ASP A 18 -11.39 -13.25 -10.29
C ASP A 18 -9.90 -13.40 -9.92
N ARG A 19 -9.00 -12.95 -10.80
CA ARG A 19 -7.57 -13.02 -10.55
C ARG A 19 -7.18 -11.96 -9.51
N MET A 20 -6.55 -12.44 -8.45
CA MET A 20 -5.99 -11.61 -7.38
C MET A 20 -4.47 -11.45 -7.57
N ILE A 21 -3.98 -10.23 -7.41
CA ILE A 21 -2.56 -9.89 -7.39
C ILE A 21 -2.28 -9.21 -6.05
N PRO A 22 -1.70 -9.91 -5.07
CA PRO A 22 -1.42 -9.33 -3.77
C PRO A 22 -0.25 -8.33 -3.88
N LEU A 23 -0.39 -7.18 -3.24
CA LEU A 23 0.56 -6.06 -3.29
C LEU A 23 1.27 -5.86 -1.96
N LEU A 24 0.50 -5.90 -0.86
CA LEU A 24 1.02 -5.96 0.50
C LEU A 24 0.61 -7.28 1.16
N ASP A 25 1.48 -7.82 2.00
CA ASP A 25 1.14 -8.94 2.88
C ASP A 25 0.42 -8.47 4.17
N SER A 26 0.17 -9.42 5.08
CA SER A 26 -0.54 -9.19 6.34
C SER A 26 0.19 -8.28 7.32
N ASP A 27 1.51 -8.16 7.17
CA ASP A 27 2.36 -7.31 7.99
C ASP A 27 2.55 -5.91 7.36
N GLY A 28 1.92 -5.68 6.19
CA GLY A 28 2.02 -4.44 5.44
C GLY A 28 3.30 -4.31 4.63
N CYS A 29 4.02 -5.40 4.41
CA CYS A 29 5.23 -5.42 3.59
C CYS A 29 4.91 -5.53 2.10
N VAL A 30 5.62 -4.77 1.28
CA VAL A 30 5.49 -4.83 -0.17
C VAL A 30 6.02 -6.17 -0.69
N ILE A 31 5.18 -6.90 -1.41
CA ILE A 31 5.54 -8.16 -2.07
C ILE A 31 5.49 -8.06 -3.61
N GLU A 32 4.85 -7.00 -4.14
CA GLU A 32 4.79 -6.73 -5.57
C GLU A 32 5.33 -5.32 -5.86
N ARG A 33 6.21 -5.21 -6.87
CA ARG A 33 6.98 -4.00 -7.17
C ARG A 33 6.16 -2.84 -7.77
N ARG A 34 4.83 -3.00 -7.83
CA ARG A 34 3.89 -1.96 -8.23
C ARG A 34 3.71 -0.88 -7.16
N ILE A 35 4.01 -1.19 -5.91
CA ILE A 35 4.08 -0.17 -4.85
C ILE A 35 5.44 0.53 -4.93
N LEU A 36 5.43 1.82 -5.26
CA LEU A 36 6.64 2.58 -5.54
C LEU A 36 7.12 3.43 -4.35
N ALA A 37 6.19 3.88 -3.52
CA ALA A 37 6.51 4.77 -2.41
C ALA A 37 5.38 4.82 -1.38
N PHE A 38 5.76 5.11 -0.14
CA PHE A 38 4.88 5.49 0.94
C PHE A 38 5.30 6.85 1.50
N LYS A 39 4.33 7.67 1.86
CA LYS A 39 4.55 8.95 2.53
C LYS A 39 3.56 9.10 3.67
N ARG A 40 4.04 9.11 4.90
CA ARG A 40 3.20 9.40 6.08
C ARG A 40 3.17 10.91 6.27
N ILE A 41 2.02 11.52 6.00
CA ILE A 41 1.81 12.97 6.06
C ILE A 41 1.59 13.40 7.51
N ASP A 42 0.75 12.65 8.24
CA ASP A 42 0.54 12.78 9.68
C ASP A 42 0.04 11.44 10.27
N LYS A 43 -0.31 11.41 11.55
CA LYS A 43 -0.78 10.20 12.26
C LYS A 43 -2.02 9.53 11.63
N ASN A 44 -2.86 10.30 10.94
CA ASN A 44 -4.12 9.88 10.32
C ASN A 44 -4.07 9.93 8.78
N GLN A 45 -2.92 10.28 8.19
CA GLN A 45 -2.77 10.41 6.74
C GLN A 45 -1.52 9.67 6.23
N LEU A 46 -1.76 8.69 5.36
CA LEU A 46 -0.74 7.93 4.64
C LEU A 46 -1.07 7.99 3.15
N GLN A 47 -0.11 8.39 2.35
CA GLN A 47 -0.15 8.32 0.91
C GLN A 47 0.67 7.12 0.44
N MET A 48 0.17 6.40 -0.56
CA MET A 48 0.85 5.30 -1.21
C MET A 48 0.81 5.50 -2.72
N ARG A 49 1.96 5.37 -3.39
CA ARG A 49 2.07 5.46 -4.85
C ARG A 49 2.05 4.07 -5.45
N ILE A 50 1.02 3.79 -6.24
CA ILE A 50 0.87 2.53 -6.98
C ILE A 50 1.06 2.81 -8.48
N GLU A 51 1.89 2.01 -9.14
CA GLU A 51 1.96 1.94 -10.60
C GLU A 51 0.94 0.94 -11.14
N PHE A 52 0.09 1.40 -12.06
CA PHE A 52 -0.90 0.57 -12.73
C PHE A 52 -0.34 0.05 -14.04
N SER A 53 -0.07 -1.26 -14.11
CA SER A 53 0.44 -1.91 -15.32
C SER A 53 -0.08 -3.36 -15.49
N GLY A 54 -0.12 -3.83 -16.73
CA GLY A 54 -0.33 -5.27 -17.04
C GLY A 54 -1.75 -5.80 -16.94
N PHE A 55 -2.77 -4.97 -17.12
CA PHE A 55 -4.15 -5.44 -17.21
C PHE A 55 -4.50 -5.73 -18.68
N THR A 56 -5.22 -6.83 -18.94
CA THR A 56 -5.64 -7.18 -20.30
C THR A 56 -6.63 -6.14 -20.84
N ASN A 57 -6.85 -6.10 -22.16
CA ASN A 57 -7.74 -5.13 -22.81
C ASN A 57 -9.20 -5.11 -22.28
N GLN A 58 -9.58 -6.09 -21.44
CA GLN A 58 -10.92 -6.21 -20.89
C GLN A 58 -10.96 -6.18 -19.35
N ALA A 59 -9.82 -6.12 -18.67
CA ALA A 59 -9.78 -6.22 -17.21
C ALA A 59 -10.51 -5.05 -16.53
N GLU A 60 -11.14 -5.34 -15.41
CA GLU A 60 -11.78 -4.36 -14.54
C GLU A 60 -11.31 -4.61 -13.12
N VAL A 61 -10.56 -3.66 -12.56
CA VAL A 61 -9.71 -3.94 -11.41
C VAL A 61 -10.14 -3.11 -10.21
N VAL A 62 -10.37 -3.81 -9.10
CA VAL A 62 -10.62 -3.21 -7.79
C VAL A 62 -9.38 -3.39 -6.93
N TYR A 63 -9.00 -2.35 -6.20
CA TYR A 63 -7.97 -2.42 -5.17
C TYR A 63 -8.67 -2.44 -3.82
N GLU A 64 -8.40 -3.47 -3.04
CA GLU A 64 -8.92 -3.65 -1.69
C GLU A 64 -7.76 -3.84 -0.73
N GLY A 65 -7.96 -3.46 0.53
CA GLY A 65 -6.93 -3.56 1.57
C GLY A 65 -7.50 -3.34 2.95
N ILE A 66 -6.72 -3.66 3.98
CA ILE A 66 -7.13 -3.53 5.37
C ILE A 66 -6.40 -2.34 6.01
N VAL A 67 -7.19 -1.49 6.67
CA VAL A 67 -6.67 -0.40 7.51
C VAL A 67 -6.96 -0.76 8.96
N LYS A 68 -5.90 -0.94 9.77
CA LYS A 68 -5.99 -1.33 11.19
C LYS A 68 -5.48 -0.18 12.05
N SER A 69 -6.18 0.11 13.15
CA SER A 69 -5.63 1.02 14.17
C SER A 69 -4.37 0.42 14.77
N CYS A 70 -3.41 1.28 15.07
CA CYS A 70 -2.10 0.87 15.55
C CYS A 70 -1.58 1.85 16.60
N THR A 71 -0.91 1.33 17.62
CA THR A 71 -0.35 2.14 18.71
C THR A 71 1.16 2.28 18.63
N HIS A 72 1.87 1.27 18.11
CA HIS A 72 3.34 1.20 18.05
C HIS A 72 3.79 0.61 16.71
N ASP A 73 4.91 1.10 16.15
CA ASP A 73 5.52 0.58 14.91
C ASP A 73 4.56 0.51 13.70
N CYS A 74 3.75 1.55 13.49
CA CYS A 74 2.70 1.60 12.45
C CYS A 74 3.24 1.83 11.03
N SER A 75 4.56 1.81 10.86
CA SER A 75 5.27 1.94 9.60
C SER A 75 6.16 0.70 9.43
N PRO A 76 5.76 -0.29 8.60
CA PRO A 76 6.51 -1.53 8.44
C PRO A 76 7.96 -1.30 8.00
N LYS A 77 8.91 -1.81 8.79
CA LYS A 77 10.36 -1.65 8.57
C LYS A 77 10.87 -2.34 7.30
N CYS A 78 10.16 -3.37 6.84
CA CYS A 78 10.42 -4.04 5.56
C CYS A 78 10.30 -3.10 4.34
N ASN A 79 9.59 -1.98 4.47
CA ASN A 79 9.44 -0.99 3.40
C ASN A 79 10.41 0.20 3.53
N ALA A 80 11.50 0.07 4.32
CA ALA A 80 12.44 1.16 4.63
C ALA A 80 12.85 2.00 3.41
N GLU A 81 13.16 1.35 2.30
CA GLU A 81 13.64 2.00 1.06
C GLU A 81 12.53 2.71 0.25
N LEU A 82 11.27 2.45 0.57
CA LEU A 82 10.10 3.00 -0.12
C LEU A 82 9.48 4.19 0.63
N TRP A 83 9.94 4.50 1.85
CA TRP A 83 9.45 5.63 2.61
C TRP A 83 10.05 6.94 2.08
N GLU A 84 9.22 7.80 1.50
CA GLU A 84 9.57 9.16 1.15
C GLU A 84 9.60 10.02 2.44
N THR A 85 10.75 10.63 2.74
CA THR A 85 10.85 11.70 3.75
C THR A 85 10.51 13.04 3.09
N ASP A 86 10.12 14.06 3.86
CA ASP A 86 9.73 15.40 3.37
C ASP A 86 10.88 16.21 2.72
N SER A 87 11.95 15.55 2.30
CA SER A 87 13.11 16.11 1.62
C SER A 87 13.14 15.66 0.16
N GLU A 88 12.34 16.28 -0.69
CA GLU A 88 12.83 17.04 -1.86
C GLU A 88 11.66 17.66 -2.66
N PRO A 89 11.70 18.96 -2.97
CA PRO A 89 10.83 19.55 -3.98
C PRO A 89 11.26 19.02 -5.36
N ARG A 90 10.31 18.43 -6.10
CA ARG A 90 10.46 18.24 -7.55
C ARG A 90 10.14 19.52 -8.30
#